data_AF-A0A3N5N0D9-F1
#
_entry.id   AF-A0A3N5N0D9-F1
#
_cell.length_a   1.000
_cell.length_b   1.000
_cell.length_c   1.000
_cell.angle_alpha   90.00
_cell.angle_beta   90.00
_cell.angle_gamma   90.00
#
_symmetry.space_group_name_H-M   'P 1'
#
loop_
_entity.id
_entity.type
_entity.pdbx_description
1 polymer ?
#
loop_
_entity_poly.entity_id
_entity_poly.type
_entity_poly.pdbx_seq_one_letter_code
_entity_poly.pdbx_strand_id
1 'polypeptide(L)'
;MRKAIVAVLVVGLLVGYFAFDLGEVFSLENLRARQASIQAYRDLHPVQTTLVYFAVYVGVAGLSLPGAAIMTLAGGAIFGLWWGTLVVSFASSIGALVAFSLSRYVLRDSVQARFGERLGTVNAGIDRDGPFYLFAMRLVPAIPFFVINVVMGLTPIRPWTFYWVSQLGMLAATLVYVNAGTQLAQIETLGGILSPTLVASFLALAVFPFAARAAVDWIRARRALAQYPKPKTFDRNLVVIGAGSAGLVSAYIAAAVKAKVTLIEKYRMGGDCLNTGCVPSKALIRSAKLLAHMRRSHEFGIRSAEPQFDFADIMDRVQRVIARIAPHDSVERYTSLGVECIEGEASIRSPYCVEIRTGAGVRTLTTRAIVLATGARPLLPPIPGIDEVDCLTSDTIWTLRKLPERLVVLGGGPIGCELAQCFGRFGARVTLVEMAPRLLMREDPEVAELIAERFRAEGVCVLAAHKVKRFALEHGVRALYCEHDGGEVRIEFDQVLCAVGRVANTQDLGLEQLGIPVSAAKSVEVDDYLRTRLPTIYACG
;
A
#
# COMPACT_ATOMS: atom_id res chain seq x y z
N MET A 1 27.56 -12.29 -13.78
CA MET A 1 28.32 -12.20 -15.05
C MET A 1 27.53 -11.60 -16.21
N ARG A 2 26.38 -12.14 -16.65
CA ARG A 2 25.65 -11.62 -17.83
C ARG A 2 25.23 -10.13 -17.76
N LYS A 3 24.73 -9.66 -16.61
CA LYS A 3 24.38 -8.24 -16.40
C LYS A 3 25.58 -7.29 -16.51
N ALA A 4 26.73 -7.69 -15.98
CA ALA A 4 27.96 -6.90 -16.04
C ALA A 4 28.49 -6.77 -17.47
N ILE A 5 28.39 -7.84 -18.28
CA ILE A 5 28.78 -7.81 -19.69
C ILE A 5 27.91 -6.82 -20.47
N VAL A 6 26.58 -6.86 -20.28
CA VAL A 6 25.66 -5.91 -20.92
C VAL A 6 25.96 -4.47 -20.49
N ALA A 7 26.21 -4.23 -19.20
CA ALA A 7 26.56 -2.91 -18.70
C ALA A 7 27.87 -2.40 -19.32
N VAL A 8 28.91 -3.23 -19.38
CA VAL A 8 30.20 -2.89 -20.00
C VAL A 8 30.04 -2.60 -21.50
N LEU A 9 29.24 -3.37 -22.22
CA LEU A 9 28.96 -3.12 -23.64
C LEU A 9 28.25 -1.78 -23.87
N VAL A 10 27.24 -1.46 -23.06
CA VAL A 10 26.53 -0.17 -23.14
C VAL A 10 27.47 1.00 -22.83
N VAL A 11 28.30 0.87 -21.77
CA VAL A 11 29.31 1.87 -21.44
C VAL A 11 30.34 2.01 -22.55
N GLY A 12 30.80 0.90 -23.15
CA GLY A 12 31.73 0.92 -24.27
C GLY A 12 31.17 1.64 -25.50
N LEU A 13 29.90 1.43 -25.83
CA LEU A 13 29.22 2.13 -26.92
C LEU A 13 29.05 3.64 -26.63
N LEU A 14 28.74 4.00 -25.38
CA LEU A 14 28.67 5.40 -24.93
C LEU A 14 30.04 6.09 -25.02
N VAL A 15 31.09 5.43 -24.54
CA VAL A 15 32.47 5.95 -24.62
C VAL A 15 32.89 6.10 -26.08
N GLY A 16 32.58 5.12 -26.94
CA GLY A 16 32.82 5.23 -28.37
C GLY A 16 32.12 6.43 -29.00
N TYR A 17 30.86 6.70 -28.63
CA TYR A 17 30.12 7.86 -29.13
C TYR A 17 30.84 9.19 -28.85
N PHE A 18 31.34 9.39 -27.63
CA PHE A 18 32.08 10.61 -27.27
C PHE A 18 33.52 10.61 -27.80
N ALA A 19 34.19 9.46 -27.85
CA ALA A 19 35.58 9.36 -28.30
C ALA A 19 35.75 9.58 -29.81
N PHE A 20 34.73 9.21 -30.61
CA PHE A 20 34.73 9.42 -32.06
C PHE A 20 34.00 10.70 -32.49
N ASP A 21 33.64 11.56 -31.53
CA ASP A 21 32.93 12.83 -31.73
C ASP A 21 31.70 12.71 -32.66
N LEU A 22 30.97 11.59 -32.51
CA LEU A 22 29.77 11.33 -33.32
C LEU A 22 28.67 12.35 -33.06
N GLY A 23 28.79 13.15 -31.99
CA GLY A 23 27.94 14.31 -31.72
C GLY A 23 28.03 15.39 -32.81
N GLU A 24 29.20 15.65 -33.38
CA GLU A 24 29.35 16.56 -34.51
C GLU A 24 28.62 16.04 -35.75
N VAL A 25 28.69 14.72 -36.01
CA VAL A 25 28.02 14.07 -37.14
C VAL A 25 26.50 14.24 -37.06
N PHE A 26 25.94 14.21 -35.85
CA PHE A 26 24.51 14.43 -35.59
C PHE A 26 24.17 15.88 -35.22
N SER A 27 24.98 16.87 -35.64
CA SER A 27 24.70 18.30 -35.45
C SER A 27 23.75 18.86 -36.52
N LEU A 28 23.05 19.95 -36.17
CA LEU A 28 22.13 20.64 -37.09
C LEU A 28 22.87 21.23 -38.31
N GLU A 29 24.12 21.69 -38.11
CA GLU A 29 24.98 22.25 -39.16
C GLU A 29 25.40 21.18 -40.18
N ASN A 30 25.88 20.02 -39.71
CA ASN A 30 26.25 18.92 -40.60
C ASN A 30 25.05 18.35 -41.37
N LEU A 31 23.89 18.28 -40.72
CA LEU A 31 22.65 17.85 -41.37
C LEU A 31 22.27 18.79 -42.53
N ARG A 32 22.40 20.11 -42.33
CA ARG A 32 22.18 21.12 -43.39
C ARG A 32 23.20 21.03 -44.51
N ALA A 33 24.48 20.96 -44.16
CA ALA A 33 25.58 20.90 -45.13
C ALA A 33 25.48 19.68 -46.07
N ARG A 34 24.95 18.56 -45.56
CA ARG A 34 24.81 17.31 -46.32
C ARG A 34 23.40 17.05 -46.85
N GLN A 35 22.43 17.95 -46.61
CA GLN A 35 21.02 17.73 -46.93
C GLN A 35 20.79 17.35 -48.40
N ALA A 36 21.37 18.11 -49.34
CA ALA A 36 21.22 17.87 -50.78
C ALA A 36 21.77 16.49 -51.20
N SER A 37 22.90 16.08 -50.63
CA SER A 37 23.51 14.77 -50.91
C SER A 37 22.68 13.59 -50.39
N ILE A 38 22.08 13.75 -49.21
CA ILE A 38 21.23 12.74 -48.58
C ILE A 38 19.91 12.60 -49.36
N GLN A 39 19.34 13.72 -49.84
CA GLN A 39 18.13 13.70 -50.66
C GLN A 39 18.38 13.01 -52.02
N ALA A 40 19.48 13.33 -52.70
CA ALA A 40 19.85 12.66 -53.95
C ALA A 40 20.05 11.14 -53.76
N TYR A 41 20.69 10.72 -52.67
CA TYR A 41 20.85 9.29 -52.35
C TYR A 41 19.53 8.59 -52.02
N ARG A 42 18.64 9.26 -51.27
CA ARG A 42 17.29 8.77 -50.97
C ARG A 42 16.48 8.52 -52.24
N ASP A 43 16.55 9.43 -53.21
CA ASP A 43 15.78 9.35 -54.45
C ASP A 43 16.22 8.13 -55.29
N LEU A 44 17.51 7.77 -55.24
CA LEU A 44 18.06 6.58 -55.87
C LEU A 44 17.79 5.28 -55.07
N HIS A 45 17.78 5.35 -53.74
CA HIS A 45 17.66 4.18 -52.85
C HIS A 45 16.67 4.41 -51.69
N PRO A 46 15.36 4.54 -51.95
CA PRO A 46 14.38 4.96 -50.95
C PRO A 46 14.24 3.95 -49.80
N VAL A 47 14.14 2.65 -50.11
CA VAL A 47 13.97 1.59 -49.10
C VAL A 47 15.20 1.47 -48.21
N GLN A 48 16.40 1.44 -48.80
CA GLN A 48 17.65 1.31 -48.07
C GLN A 48 17.87 2.51 -47.15
N THR A 49 17.59 3.73 -47.65
CA THR A 49 17.71 4.95 -46.85
C THR A 49 16.76 4.94 -45.66
N THR A 50 15.51 4.50 -45.83
CA THR A 50 14.55 4.34 -44.72
C THR A 50 15.02 3.31 -43.70
N LEU A 51 15.50 2.12 -44.14
CA LEU A 51 15.95 1.06 -43.22
C LEU A 51 17.19 1.48 -42.42
N VAL A 52 18.18 2.10 -43.07
CA VAL A 52 19.40 2.59 -42.40
C VAL A 52 19.05 3.69 -41.40
N TYR A 53 18.25 4.68 -41.81
CA TYR A 53 17.80 5.75 -40.92
C TYR A 53 17.06 5.19 -39.70
N PHE A 54 16.14 4.24 -39.93
CA PHE A 54 15.37 3.60 -38.87
C PHE A 54 16.28 2.87 -37.89
N ALA A 55 17.22 2.05 -38.37
CA ALA A 55 18.15 1.31 -37.52
C ALA A 55 19.06 2.23 -36.70
N VAL A 56 19.59 3.29 -37.32
CA VAL A 56 20.41 4.31 -36.63
C VAL A 56 19.59 5.03 -35.56
N TYR A 57 18.38 5.45 -35.88
CA TYR A 57 17.50 6.13 -34.91
C TYR A 57 17.20 5.21 -33.71
N VAL A 58 16.82 3.94 -33.96
CA VAL A 58 16.58 2.96 -32.89
C VAL A 58 17.82 2.78 -32.01
N GLY A 59 19.02 2.74 -32.61
CA GLY A 59 20.27 2.66 -31.87
C GLY A 59 20.52 3.87 -30.98
N VAL A 60 20.39 5.08 -31.53
CA VAL A 60 20.57 6.36 -30.81
C VAL A 60 19.58 6.47 -29.64
N ALA A 61 18.29 6.23 -29.90
CA ALA A 61 17.26 6.29 -28.88
C ALA A 61 17.37 5.15 -27.84
N GLY A 62 17.75 3.94 -28.28
CA GLY A 62 17.89 2.75 -27.43
C GLY A 62 19.09 2.79 -26.50
N LEU A 63 20.19 3.42 -26.94
CA LEU A 63 21.35 3.68 -26.10
C LEU A 63 21.23 4.98 -25.30
N SER A 64 20.08 5.67 -25.38
CA SER A 64 19.85 6.95 -24.71
C SER A 64 20.87 8.04 -25.06
N LEU A 65 21.37 8.02 -26.32
CA LEU A 65 22.37 8.98 -26.79
C LEU A 65 21.74 10.37 -27.04
N PRO A 66 22.48 11.47 -26.77
CA PRO A 66 22.07 12.81 -27.21
C PRO A 66 21.93 12.84 -28.73
N GLY A 67 20.95 13.60 -29.27
CA GLY A 67 20.79 13.77 -30.73
C GLY A 67 19.47 13.24 -31.32
N ALA A 68 18.63 12.54 -30.55
CA ALA A 68 17.33 12.06 -31.02
C ALA A 68 16.40 13.17 -31.57
N ALA A 69 16.48 14.39 -31.02
CA ALA A 69 15.75 15.55 -31.53
C ALA A 69 16.23 15.99 -32.92
N ILE A 70 17.54 15.98 -33.15
CA ILE A 70 18.15 16.32 -34.45
C ILE A 70 17.84 15.22 -35.47
N MET A 71 17.90 13.96 -35.07
CA MET A 71 17.45 12.84 -35.89
C MET A 71 15.98 13.00 -36.30
N THR A 72 15.10 13.40 -35.38
CA THR A 72 13.68 13.65 -35.69
C THR A 72 13.50 14.75 -36.74
N LEU A 73 14.28 15.83 -36.66
CA LEU A 73 14.33 16.89 -37.68
C LEU A 73 14.85 16.37 -39.02
N ALA A 74 15.90 15.55 -39.01
CA ALA A 74 16.43 14.88 -40.19
C ALA A 74 15.36 14.01 -40.86
N GLY A 75 14.54 13.31 -40.08
CA GLY A 75 13.40 12.54 -40.59
C GLY A 75 12.43 13.40 -41.41
N GLY A 76 12.15 14.62 -40.96
CA GLY A 76 11.33 15.58 -41.73
C GLY A 76 12.01 16.08 -43.00
N ALA A 77 13.29 16.45 -42.91
CA ALA A 77 14.06 16.95 -44.05
C ALA A 77 14.27 15.89 -45.14
N ILE A 78 14.43 14.62 -44.73
CA ILE A 78 14.71 13.49 -45.61
C ILE A 78 13.42 12.85 -46.13
N PHE A 79 12.36 12.72 -45.35
CA PHE A 79 11.19 11.93 -45.76
C PHE A 79 9.89 12.75 -45.92
N GLY A 80 9.94 14.05 -45.61
CA GLY A 80 8.74 14.89 -45.58
C GLY A 80 7.86 14.59 -44.36
N LEU A 81 6.75 15.33 -44.24
CA LEU A 81 5.91 15.30 -43.05
C LEU A 81 5.33 13.91 -42.75
N TRP A 82 4.59 13.33 -43.69
CA TRP A 82 3.82 12.10 -43.43
C TRP A 82 4.70 10.87 -43.29
N TRP A 83 5.60 10.63 -44.25
CA TRP A 83 6.49 9.47 -44.20
C TRP A 83 7.55 9.61 -43.09
N GLY A 84 8.09 10.81 -42.89
CA GLY A 84 9.00 11.10 -41.78
C GLY A 84 8.35 10.87 -40.42
N THR A 85 7.10 11.29 -40.24
CA THR A 85 6.36 11.07 -38.97
C THR A 85 6.16 9.59 -38.72
N LEU A 86 5.78 8.80 -39.74
CA LEU A 86 5.60 7.36 -39.60
C LEU A 86 6.92 6.67 -39.21
N VAL A 87 7.99 6.90 -39.98
CA VAL A 87 9.29 6.26 -39.74
C VAL A 87 9.86 6.66 -38.37
N VAL A 88 9.84 7.95 -38.03
CA VAL A 88 10.36 8.44 -36.74
C VAL A 88 9.51 7.94 -35.57
N SER A 89 8.18 7.93 -35.69
CA SER A 89 7.30 7.51 -34.60
C SER A 89 7.58 6.07 -34.19
N PHE A 90 7.68 5.15 -35.15
CA PHE A 90 8.02 3.75 -34.84
C PHE A 90 9.48 3.59 -34.39
N ALA A 91 10.44 4.25 -35.03
CA ALA A 91 11.86 4.14 -34.64
C ALA A 91 12.10 4.66 -33.22
N SER A 92 11.47 5.78 -32.85
CA SER A 92 11.59 6.39 -31.52
C SER A 92 10.93 5.54 -30.43
N SER A 93 9.77 4.96 -30.68
CA SER A 93 9.10 4.08 -29.70
C SER A 93 9.82 2.75 -29.50
N ILE A 94 10.36 2.16 -30.58
CA ILE A 94 11.17 0.93 -30.48
C ILE A 94 12.49 1.23 -29.76
N GLY A 95 13.18 2.31 -30.12
CA GLY A 95 14.38 2.76 -29.42
C GLY A 95 14.09 3.02 -27.93
N ALA A 96 13.01 3.73 -27.60
CA ALA A 96 12.60 3.93 -26.22
C ALA A 96 12.38 2.62 -25.46
N LEU A 97 11.77 1.61 -26.11
CA LEU A 97 11.54 0.28 -25.52
C LEU A 97 12.86 -0.46 -25.27
N VAL A 98 13.85 -0.31 -26.15
CA VAL A 98 15.20 -0.86 -25.95
C VAL A 98 15.86 -0.22 -24.72
N ALA A 99 15.88 1.12 -24.64
CA ALA A 99 16.44 1.84 -23.50
C ALA A 99 15.76 1.46 -22.17
N PHE A 100 14.43 1.38 -22.18
CA PHE A 100 13.62 0.91 -21.06
C PHE A 100 14.00 -0.51 -20.63
N SER A 101 14.15 -1.43 -21.58
CA SER A 101 14.47 -2.84 -21.32
C SER A 101 15.89 -3.01 -20.78
N LEU A 102 16.84 -2.23 -21.30
CA LEU A 102 18.22 -2.19 -20.80
C LEU A 102 18.26 -1.67 -19.36
N SER A 103 17.60 -0.54 -19.08
CA SER A 103 17.48 0.00 -17.72
C SER A 103 16.87 -1.02 -16.76
N ARG A 104 15.77 -1.67 -17.18
CA ARG A 104 15.09 -2.70 -16.39
C ARG A 104 16.00 -3.88 -16.07
N TYR A 105 16.72 -4.39 -17.06
CA TYR A 105 17.56 -5.57 -16.90
C TYR A 105 18.80 -5.29 -16.04
N VAL A 106 19.41 -4.12 -16.20
CA VAL A 106 20.69 -3.77 -15.56
C VAL A 106 20.48 -3.16 -14.17
N LEU A 107 19.52 -2.24 -14.01
CA LEU A 107 19.45 -1.33 -12.85
C LEU A 107 18.32 -1.62 -11.87
N ARG A 108 17.20 -2.23 -12.32
CA ARG A 108 15.97 -2.33 -11.51
C ARG A 108 16.21 -2.99 -10.15
N ASP A 109 16.81 -4.18 -10.11
CA ASP A 109 16.97 -4.94 -8.88
C ASP A 109 17.86 -4.19 -7.86
N SER A 110 18.96 -3.59 -8.32
CA SER A 110 19.88 -2.82 -7.49
C SER A 110 19.23 -1.55 -6.92
N VAL A 111 18.43 -0.86 -7.73
CA VAL A 111 17.73 0.37 -7.31
C VAL A 111 16.59 0.04 -6.35
N GLN A 112 15.79 -1.00 -6.64
CA GLN A 112 14.69 -1.43 -5.77
C GLN A 112 15.21 -1.94 -4.42
N ALA A 113 16.34 -2.68 -4.39
CA ALA A 113 16.95 -3.11 -3.14
C ALA A 113 17.45 -1.94 -2.27
N ARG A 114 17.96 -0.86 -2.90
CA ARG A 114 18.54 0.28 -2.18
C ARG A 114 17.52 1.35 -1.76
N PHE A 115 16.43 1.50 -2.50
CA PHE A 115 15.45 2.59 -2.32
C PHE A 115 14.00 2.09 -2.21
N GLY A 116 13.78 0.80 -1.95
CA GLY A 116 12.46 0.14 -2.00
C GLY A 116 11.36 0.82 -1.19
N GLU A 117 11.63 1.24 0.05
CA GLU A 117 10.63 1.95 0.87
C GLU A 117 10.14 3.26 0.24
N ARG A 118 11.06 4.08 -0.29
CA ARG A 118 10.71 5.35 -0.94
C ARG A 118 10.06 5.15 -2.31
N LEU A 119 10.42 4.07 -3.00
CA LEU A 119 9.86 3.72 -4.31
C LEU A 119 8.52 2.99 -4.21
N GLY A 120 8.16 2.44 -3.05
CA GLY A 120 6.90 1.70 -2.85
C GLY A 120 5.66 2.51 -3.25
N THR A 121 5.56 3.75 -2.78
CA THR A 121 4.45 4.65 -3.12
C THR A 121 4.42 4.98 -4.62
N VAL A 122 5.59 5.20 -5.22
CA VAL A 122 5.72 5.50 -6.65
C VAL A 122 5.32 4.29 -7.50
N ASN A 123 5.81 3.09 -7.13
CA ASN A 123 5.49 1.84 -7.80
C ASN A 123 3.98 1.56 -7.75
N ALA A 124 3.35 1.73 -6.59
CA ALA A 124 1.90 1.58 -6.44
C ALA A 124 1.11 2.56 -7.33
N GLY A 125 1.55 3.81 -7.40
CA GLY A 125 0.97 4.80 -8.31
C GLY A 125 1.11 4.43 -9.78
N ILE A 126 2.28 3.91 -10.19
CA ILE A 126 2.55 3.47 -11.57
C ILE A 126 1.80 2.17 -11.92
N ASP A 127 1.63 1.25 -10.99
CA ASP A 127 0.84 0.04 -11.23
C ASP A 127 -0.63 0.36 -11.51
N ARG A 128 -1.18 1.38 -10.83
CA ARG A 128 -2.56 1.82 -11.03
C ARG A 128 -2.73 2.70 -12.26
N ASP A 129 -1.90 3.73 -12.37
CA ASP A 129 -2.11 4.87 -13.30
C ASP A 129 -0.92 5.08 -14.26
N GLY A 130 0.00 4.13 -14.33
CA GLY A 130 1.23 4.19 -15.14
C GLY A 130 1.02 4.66 -16.59
N PRO A 131 0.01 4.18 -17.33
CA PRO A 131 -0.29 4.69 -18.68
C PRO A 131 -0.53 6.20 -18.73
N PHE A 132 -1.27 6.75 -17.76
CA PHE A 132 -1.60 8.18 -17.71
C PHE A 132 -0.37 9.01 -17.35
N TYR A 133 0.40 8.58 -16.35
CA TYR A 133 1.65 9.23 -15.98
C TYR A 133 2.65 9.24 -17.14
N LEU A 134 2.84 8.10 -17.80
CA LEU A 134 3.73 8.00 -18.95
C LEU A 134 3.26 8.90 -20.09
N PHE A 135 1.98 8.86 -20.45
CA PHE A 135 1.42 9.70 -21.51
C PHE A 135 1.63 11.20 -21.23
N ALA A 136 1.34 11.64 -20.00
CA ALA A 136 1.53 13.04 -19.61
C ALA A 136 3.00 13.46 -19.67
N MET A 137 3.92 12.64 -19.14
CA MET A 137 5.36 12.93 -19.22
C MET A 137 5.88 12.98 -20.66
N ARG A 138 5.32 12.20 -21.59
CA ARG A 138 5.69 12.26 -23.02
C ARG A 138 5.24 13.54 -23.71
N LEU A 139 4.19 14.17 -23.21
CA LEU A 139 3.68 15.43 -23.75
C LEU A 139 4.39 16.64 -23.19
N VAL A 140 4.96 16.57 -21.97
CA VAL A 140 5.68 17.69 -21.34
C VAL A 140 7.05 17.88 -22.01
N PRO A 141 7.29 18.97 -22.78
CA PRO A 141 8.54 19.14 -23.53
C PRO A 141 9.78 19.38 -22.64
N ALA A 142 9.57 19.73 -21.37
CA ALA A 142 10.64 20.03 -20.42
C ALA A 142 11.39 18.79 -19.89
N ILE A 143 10.82 17.58 -20.05
CA ILE A 143 11.42 16.34 -19.54
C ILE A 143 12.15 15.64 -20.69
N PRO A 144 13.48 15.42 -20.61
CA PRO A 144 14.20 14.72 -21.67
C PRO A 144 13.70 13.29 -21.85
N PHE A 145 13.42 12.89 -23.09
CA PHE A 145 12.82 11.58 -23.40
C PHE A 145 13.64 10.38 -22.90
N PHE A 146 14.97 10.48 -22.92
CA PHE A 146 15.83 9.39 -22.45
C PHE A 146 15.70 9.15 -20.94
N VAL A 147 15.46 10.21 -20.15
CA VAL A 147 15.23 10.11 -18.70
C VAL A 147 13.96 9.31 -18.45
N ILE A 148 12.88 9.60 -19.18
CA ILE A 148 11.61 8.87 -19.07
C ILE A 148 11.82 7.38 -19.35
N ASN A 149 12.57 7.03 -20.40
CA ASN A 149 12.85 5.64 -20.77
C ASN A 149 13.56 4.88 -19.64
N VAL A 150 14.61 5.48 -19.09
CA VAL A 150 15.41 4.88 -18.01
C VAL A 150 14.59 4.75 -16.73
N VAL A 151 13.94 5.82 -16.29
CA VAL A 151 13.15 5.86 -15.05
C VAL A 151 12.01 4.85 -15.10
N MET A 152 11.26 4.80 -16.21
CA MET A 152 10.18 3.82 -16.37
C MET A 152 10.67 2.38 -16.40
N GLY A 153 11.90 2.12 -16.87
CA GLY A 153 12.51 0.79 -16.79
C GLY A 153 12.63 0.26 -15.35
N LEU A 154 12.76 1.17 -14.38
CA LEU A 154 12.90 0.86 -12.96
C LEU A 154 11.55 0.59 -12.26
N THR A 155 10.43 1.02 -12.86
CA THR A 155 9.07 0.90 -12.29
C THR A 155 8.43 -0.45 -12.70
N PRO A 156 7.28 -0.84 -12.10
CA PRO A 156 6.60 -2.09 -12.45
C PRO A 156 5.78 -2.05 -13.75
N ILE A 157 5.73 -0.90 -14.46
CA ILE A 157 4.97 -0.77 -15.71
C ILE A 157 5.34 -1.87 -16.73
N ARG A 158 4.35 -2.49 -17.37
CA ARG A 158 4.64 -3.58 -18.32
C ARG A 158 5.41 -3.03 -19.54
N PRO A 159 6.20 -3.84 -20.27
CA PRO A 159 6.86 -3.36 -21.50
C PRO A 159 5.87 -3.03 -22.62
N TRP A 160 4.78 -3.79 -22.73
CA TRP A 160 3.72 -3.55 -23.72
C TRP A 160 3.07 -2.19 -23.49
N THR A 161 2.29 -2.00 -22.41
CA THR A 161 2.64 -1.24 -21.18
C THR A 161 3.50 0.03 -21.21
N PHE A 162 4.49 0.11 -22.08
CA PHE A 162 5.34 1.29 -22.22
C PHE A 162 5.42 1.73 -23.69
N TYR A 163 5.47 0.75 -24.60
CA TYR A 163 5.58 0.93 -26.05
C TYR A 163 4.43 1.72 -26.70
N TRP A 164 3.23 1.15 -26.81
CA TRP A 164 2.01 1.78 -27.34
C TRP A 164 1.57 3.15 -26.75
N VAL A 165 1.73 3.47 -25.46
CA VAL A 165 1.51 4.81 -24.86
C VAL A 165 2.65 5.75 -25.22
N SER A 166 3.90 5.27 -25.31
CA SER A 166 4.99 6.10 -25.84
C SER A 166 4.72 6.42 -27.32
N GLN A 167 4.26 5.45 -28.11
CA GLN A 167 3.84 5.64 -29.51
C GLN A 167 2.78 6.73 -29.63
N LEU A 168 1.72 6.67 -28.81
CA LEU A 168 0.65 7.65 -28.83
C LEU A 168 1.09 9.02 -28.27
N GLY A 169 1.77 9.03 -27.13
CA GLY A 169 2.16 10.25 -26.41
C GLY A 169 3.26 11.04 -27.10
N MET A 170 4.15 10.38 -27.84
CA MET A 170 5.20 11.06 -28.62
C MET A 170 4.71 11.50 -29.99
N LEU A 171 3.55 11.04 -30.49
CA LEU A 171 3.11 11.31 -31.85
C LEU A 171 2.94 12.81 -32.13
N ALA A 172 2.33 13.55 -31.22
CA ALA A 172 2.14 15.00 -31.37
C ALA A 172 3.48 15.75 -31.40
N ALA A 173 4.41 15.41 -30.50
CA ALA A 173 5.75 15.98 -30.52
C ALA A 173 6.54 15.58 -31.77
N THR A 174 6.41 14.33 -32.20
CA THR A 174 7.03 13.83 -33.44
C THR A 174 6.54 14.61 -34.64
N LEU A 175 5.23 14.82 -34.77
CA LEU A 175 4.65 15.60 -35.87
C LEU A 175 5.19 17.04 -35.89
N VAL A 176 5.28 17.70 -34.73
CA VAL A 176 5.83 19.05 -34.60
C VAL A 176 7.28 19.11 -35.06
N TYR A 177 8.14 18.23 -34.54
CA TYR A 177 9.56 18.24 -34.86
C TYR A 177 9.84 17.77 -36.29
N VAL A 178 9.10 16.79 -36.81
CA VAL A 178 9.22 16.37 -38.21
C VAL A 178 8.75 17.48 -39.14
N ASN A 179 7.64 18.17 -38.82
CA ASN A 179 7.17 19.31 -39.59
C ASN A 179 8.21 20.44 -39.62
N ALA A 180 8.79 20.77 -38.48
CA ALA A 180 9.90 21.72 -38.41
C ALA A 180 11.07 21.26 -39.30
N GLY A 181 11.39 19.96 -39.28
CA GLY A 181 12.41 19.35 -40.14
C GLY A 181 12.17 19.54 -41.64
N THR A 182 10.93 19.65 -42.12
CA THR A 182 10.64 19.95 -43.54
C THR A 182 11.09 21.36 -43.94
N GLN A 183 11.23 22.26 -42.95
CA GLN A 183 11.67 23.65 -43.09
C GLN A 183 13.07 23.85 -42.47
N LEU A 184 13.93 22.83 -42.54
CA LEU A 184 15.24 22.82 -41.87
C LEU A 184 16.12 24.05 -42.14
N ALA A 185 15.99 24.66 -43.32
CA ALA A 185 16.73 25.87 -43.71
C ALA A 185 16.37 27.13 -42.88
N GLN A 186 15.21 27.15 -42.21
CA GLN A 186 14.71 28.30 -41.43
C GLN A 186 14.92 28.16 -39.92
N ILE A 187 15.46 27.03 -39.43
CA ILE A 187 15.58 26.73 -37.98
C ILE A 187 16.94 27.16 -37.42
N GLU A 188 17.05 28.33 -36.79
CA GLU A 188 18.34 28.75 -36.20
C GLU A 188 18.70 27.99 -34.91
N THR A 189 17.71 27.60 -34.10
CA THR A 189 17.93 26.86 -32.85
C THR A 189 16.83 25.84 -32.56
N LEU A 190 17.15 24.77 -31.83
CA LEU A 190 16.18 23.73 -31.41
C LEU A 190 15.07 24.27 -30.51
N GLY A 191 15.36 25.31 -29.70
CA GLY A 191 14.39 25.94 -28.80
C GLY A 191 13.30 26.74 -29.53
N GLY A 192 13.60 27.27 -30.72
CA GLY A 192 12.65 28.05 -31.53
C GLY A 192 11.47 27.24 -32.09
N ILE A 193 11.55 25.90 -32.05
CA ILE A 193 10.48 24.99 -32.50
C ILE A 193 9.31 24.99 -31.51
N LEU A 194 9.58 25.19 -30.22
CA LEU A 194 8.59 25.15 -29.16
C LEU A 194 8.14 26.57 -28.78
N SER A 195 7.11 27.09 -29.46
CA SER A 195 6.52 28.37 -29.09
C SER A 195 5.80 28.28 -27.72
N PRO A 196 5.67 29.38 -26.96
CA PRO A 196 4.94 29.38 -25.69
C PRO A 196 3.51 28.83 -25.82
N THR A 197 2.83 29.13 -26.94
CA THR A 197 1.50 28.62 -27.25
C THR A 197 1.50 27.10 -27.43
N LEU A 198 2.50 26.56 -28.14
CA LEU A 198 2.63 25.12 -28.38
C LEU A 198 2.95 24.37 -27.09
N VAL A 199 3.83 24.92 -26.25
CA VAL A 199 4.09 24.39 -24.90
C VAL A 199 2.81 24.39 -24.07
N ALA A 200 2.02 25.46 -24.10
CA ALA A 200 0.72 25.51 -23.41
C ALA A 200 -0.26 24.44 -23.93
N SER A 201 -0.31 24.20 -25.24
CA SER A 201 -1.13 23.12 -25.84
C SER A 201 -0.68 21.73 -25.39
N PHE A 202 0.64 21.49 -25.34
CA PHE A 202 1.20 20.23 -24.84
C PHE A 202 0.90 20.00 -23.36
N LEU A 203 0.99 21.04 -22.53
CA LEU A 203 0.63 20.97 -21.12
C LEU A 203 -0.87 20.71 -20.93
N ALA A 204 -1.74 21.36 -21.73
CA ALA A 204 -3.18 21.10 -21.70
C ALA A 204 -3.51 19.65 -22.08
N LEU A 205 -2.86 19.11 -23.12
CA LEU A 205 -2.97 17.70 -23.50
C LEU A 205 -2.44 16.76 -22.43
N ALA A 206 -1.37 17.14 -21.70
CA ALA A 206 -0.81 16.33 -20.62
C ALA A 206 -1.75 16.25 -19.41
N VAL A 207 -2.51 17.32 -19.12
CA VAL A 207 -3.49 17.37 -18.02
C VAL A 207 -4.81 16.68 -18.40
N PHE A 208 -5.16 16.65 -19.69
CA PHE A 208 -6.44 16.13 -20.18
C PHE A 208 -6.80 14.72 -19.64
N PRO A 209 -5.92 13.71 -19.65
CA PRO A 209 -6.30 12.39 -19.15
C PRO A 209 -6.64 12.36 -17.66
N PHE A 210 -5.96 13.17 -16.85
CA PHE A 210 -6.27 13.32 -15.42
C PHE A 210 -7.61 14.03 -15.21
N ALA A 211 -7.87 15.09 -15.98
CA ALA A 211 -9.14 15.81 -15.95
C ALA A 211 -10.31 14.91 -16.43
N ALA A 212 -10.12 14.16 -17.51
CA ALA A 212 -11.08 13.21 -18.04
C ALA A 212 -11.41 12.11 -17.02
N ARG A 213 -10.38 11.55 -16.37
CA ARG A 213 -10.59 10.59 -15.28
C ARG A 213 -11.35 11.20 -14.11
N ALA A 214 -10.93 12.37 -13.63
CA ALA A 214 -11.62 13.06 -12.54
C ALA A 214 -13.09 13.36 -12.88
N ALA A 215 -13.37 13.72 -14.14
CA ALA A 215 -14.73 13.88 -14.63
C ALA A 215 -15.53 12.56 -14.64
N VAL A 216 -14.91 11.46 -15.10
CA VAL A 216 -15.55 10.13 -15.06
C VAL A 216 -15.86 9.70 -13.63
N ASP A 217 -14.91 9.87 -12.71
CA ASP A 217 -15.09 9.51 -11.29
C ASP A 217 -16.18 10.37 -10.65
N TRP A 218 -16.23 11.66 -10.99
CA TRP A 218 -17.31 12.56 -10.56
C TRP A 218 -18.68 12.17 -11.12
N ILE A 219 -18.76 11.78 -12.40
CA ILE A 219 -20.00 11.27 -13.02
C ILE A 219 -20.45 9.97 -12.33
N ARG A 220 -19.52 9.03 -12.08
CA ARG A 220 -19.81 7.78 -11.37
C ARG A 220 -20.32 8.03 -9.97
N ALA A 221 -19.66 8.91 -9.22
CA ALA A 221 -20.06 9.31 -7.88
C ALA A 221 -21.47 9.94 -7.86
N ARG A 222 -21.78 10.83 -8.82
CA ARG A 222 -23.12 11.41 -8.97
C ARG A 222 -24.18 10.37 -9.30
N ARG A 223 -23.88 9.45 -10.22
CA ARG A 223 -24.80 8.35 -10.58
C ARG A 223 -25.07 7.43 -9.40
N ALA A 224 -24.04 7.08 -8.63
CA ALA A 224 -24.19 6.24 -7.44
C ALA A 224 -25.10 6.89 -6.37
N LEU A 225 -25.06 8.22 -6.26
CA LEU A 225 -25.92 8.97 -5.35
C LEU A 225 -27.32 9.28 -5.91
N ALA A 226 -27.52 9.23 -7.22
CA ALA A 226 -28.75 9.69 -7.88
C ALA A 226 -30.01 8.93 -7.43
N GLN A 227 -29.86 7.66 -7.06
CA GLN A 227 -30.97 6.83 -6.56
C GLN A 227 -31.40 7.17 -5.12
N TYR A 228 -30.64 8.00 -4.40
CA TYR A 228 -30.93 8.34 -3.01
C TYR A 228 -31.41 9.79 -2.90
N PRO A 229 -32.63 10.03 -2.36
CA PRO A 229 -33.13 11.39 -2.19
C PRO A 229 -32.26 12.15 -1.19
N LYS A 230 -31.64 13.24 -1.66
CA LYS A 230 -30.78 14.07 -0.82
C LYS A 230 -31.64 14.96 0.10
N PRO A 231 -31.44 14.94 1.43
CA PRO A 231 -32.13 15.84 2.35
C PRO A 231 -31.85 17.32 2.02
N LYS A 232 -32.86 18.19 2.22
CA LYS A 232 -32.70 19.65 2.06
C LYS A 232 -31.78 20.24 3.14
N THR A 233 -31.91 19.72 4.35
CA THR A 233 -31.11 20.07 5.53
C THR A 233 -30.53 18.79 6.13
N PHE A 234 -29.38 18.93 6.80
CA PHE A 234 -28.74 17.81 7.50
C PHE A 234 -28.66 18.12 8.98
N ASP A 235 -28.97 17.13 9.81
CA ASP A 235 -28.82 17.24 11.27
C ASP A 235 -27.35 17.38 11.65
N ARG A 236 -26.47 16.66 10.94
CA ARG A 236 -25.03 16.59 11.21
C ARG A 236 -24.21 16.84 9.95
N ASN A 237 -22.99 17.32 10.14
CA ASN A 237 -21.98 17.34 9.09
C ASN A 237 -21.29 15.98 8.96
N LEU A 238 -21.05 15.32 10.09
CA LEU A 238 -20.38 14.02 10.16
C LEU A 238 -21.07 13.12 11.19
N VAL A 239 -21.31 11.87 10.81
CA VAL A 239 -21.63 10.79 11.75
C VAL A 239 -20.46 9.80 11.73
N VAL A 240 -19.94 9.47 12.90
CA VAL A 240 -18.87 8.49 13.06
C VAL A 240 -19.45 7.27 13.77
N ILE A 241 -19.25 6.08 13.21
CA ILE A 241 -19.73 4.81 13.75
C ILE A 241 -18.54 4.03 14.28
N GLY A 242 -18.47 3.89 15.60
CA GLY A 242 -17.37 3.26 16.35
C GLY A 242 -16.46 4.31 17.00
N ALA A 243 -16.21 4.13 18.29
CA ALA A 243 -15.37 4.99 19.14
C ALA A 243 -14.03 4.33 19.51
N GLY A 244 -13.44 3.59 18.57
CA GLY A 244 -12.02 3.22 18.60
C GLY A 244 -11.13 4.36 18.10
N SER A 245 -9.80 4.15 18.06
CA SER A 245 -8.83 5.21 17.74
C SER A 245 -9.16 5.97 16.44
N ALA A 246 -9.53 5.27 15.37
CA ALA A 246 -9.86 5.91 14.09
C ALA A 246 -11.12 6.79 14.18
N GLY A 247 -12.15 6.33 14.89
CA GLY A 247 -13.41 7.06 15.05
C GLY A 247 -13.26 8.25 15.99
N LEU A 248 -12.57 8.06 17.11
CA LEU A 248 -12.22 9.12 18.06
C LEU A 248 -11.43 10.25 17.39
N VAL A 249 -10.37 9.92 16.65
CA VAL A 249 -9.58 10.92 15.91
C VAL A 249 -10.42 11.61 14.83
N SER A 250 -11.25 10.87 14.10
CA SER A 250 -12.14 11.45 13.08
C SER A 250 -13.13 12.45 13.69
N ALA A 251 -13.76 12.08 14.81
CA ALA A 251 -14.69 12.94 15.52
C ALA A 251 -14.00 14.18 16.10
N TYR A 252 -12.81 14.00 16.70
CA TYR A 252 -12.00 15.07 17.25
C TYR A 252 -11.61 16.12 16.19
N ILE A 253 -11.04 15.68 15.06
CA ILE A 253 -10.62 16.57 13.97
C ILE A 253 -11.82 17.31 13.38
N ALA A 254 -12.94 16.61 13.16
CA ALA A 254 -14.15 17.22 12.63
C ALA A 254 -14.73 18.28 13.59
N ALA A 255 -14.74 18.01 14.89
CA ALA A 255 -15.17 18.98 15.91
C ALA A 255 -14.23 20.19 15.97
N ALA A 256 -12.92 19.99 15.85
CA ALA A 256 -11.93 21.07 15.85
C ALA A 256 -12.12 22.06 14.69
N VAL A 257 -12.60 21.59 13.53
CA VAL A 257 -12.98 22.44 12.39
C VAL A 257 -14.44 22.92 12.45
N LYS A 258 -15.07 22.84 13.63
CA LYS A 258 -16.44 23.30 13.96
C LYS A 258 -17.56 22.59 13.18
N ALA A 259 -17.33 21.35 12.74
CA ALA A 259 -18.39 20.53 12.18
C ALA A 259 -19.36 20.06 13.28
N LYS A 260 -20.65 19.90 12.96
CA LYS A 260 -21.61 19.21 13.82
C LYS A 260 -21.40 17.70 13.71
N VAL A 261 -20.86 17.09 14.75
CA VAL A 261 -20.47 15.67 14.77
C VAL A 261 -21.34 14.88 15.73
N THR A 262 -21.76 13.69 15.30
CA THR A 262 -22.27 12.65 16.19
C THR A 262 -21.34 11.44 16.14
N LEU A 263 -20.89 10.96 17.30
CA LEU A 263 -20.13 9.74 17.47
C LEU A 263 -21.04 8.67 18.08
N ILE A 264 -21.13 7.51 17.46
CA ILE A 264 -22.00 6.42 17.88
C ILE A 264 -21.14 5.22 18.29
N GLU A 265 -21.32 4.72 19.50
CA GLU A 265 -20.62 3.55 20.03
C GLU A 265 -21.62 2.60 20.69
N LYS A 266 -21.53 1.30 20.43
CA LYS A 266 -22.44 0.30 21.00
C LYS A 266 -21.88 -0.43 22.23
N TYR A 267 -20.58 -0.29 22.48
CA TYR A 267 -19.86 -0.87 23.60
C TYR A 267 -19.15 0.23 24.39
N ARG A 268 -17.86 0.06 24.68
CA ARG A 268 -17.05 0.99 25.47
C ARG A 268 -16.29 1.95 24.57
N MET A 269 -16.27 3.22 24.96
CA MET A 269 -15.40 4.23 24.37
C MET A 269 -13.91 3.81 24.44
N GLY A 270 -13.10 4.29 23.50
CA GLY A 270 -11.68 3.93 23.36
C GLY A 270 -11.42 2.68 22.52
N GLY A 271 -12.48 1.93 22.19
CA GLY A 271 -12.41 0.72 21.36
C GLY A 271 -11.47 -0.35 21.92
N ASP A 272 -10.92 -1.18 21.04
CA ASP A 272 -10.00 -2.25 21.43
C ASP A 272 -8.68 -1.69 21.98
N CYS A 273 -8.09 -0.69 21.34
CA CYS A 273 -6.80 -0.09 21.73
C CYS A 273 -6.72 0.23 23.24
N LEU A 274 -7.74 0.89 23.78
CA LEU A 274 -7.84 1.22 25.21
C LEU A 274 -8.22 -0.01 26.07
N ASN A 275 -9.25 -0.75 25.66
CA ASN A 275 -9.93 -1.67 26.55
C ASN A 275 -9.37 -3.10 26.52
N THR A 276 -8.90 -3.57 25.37
CA THR A 276 -8.54 -4.97 25.14
C THR A 276 -7.30 -5.19 24.26
N GLY A 277 -6.62 -4.12 23.85
CA GLY A 277 -5.54 -4.17 22.88
C GLY A 277 -4.25 -3.55 23.43
N CYS A 278 -3.87 -2.41 22.89
CA CYS A 278 -2.57 -1.77 23.11
C CYS A 278 -2.31 -1.39 24.56
N VAL A 279 -3.24 -0.71 25.22
CA VAL A 279 -3.06 -0.29 26.62
C VAL A 279 -2.85 -1.49 27.56
N PRO A 280 -3.74 -2.50 27.60
CA PRO A 280 -3.55 -3.64 28.49
C PRO A 280 -2.31 -4.48 28.14
N SER A 281 -2.07 -4.77 26.87
CA SER A 281 -0.90 -5.57 26.46
C SER A 281 0.40 -4.89 26.86
N LYS A 282 0.57 -3.59 26.63
CA LYS A 282 1.81 -2.86 26.93
C LYS A 282 1.99 -2.70 28.45
N ALA A 283 0.90 -2.55 29.21
CA ALA A 283 0.95 -2.57 30.67
C ALA A 283 1.46 -3.93 31.19
N LEU A 284 0.94 -5.04 30.64
CA LEU A 284 1.35 -6.41 31.02
C LEU A 284 2.80 -6.69 30.61
N ILE A 285 3.18 -6.39 29.36
CA ILE A 285 4.55 -6.53 28.84
C ILE A 285 5.55 -5.79 29.72
N ARG A 286 5.21 -4.60 30.21
CA ARG A 286 6.11 -3.84 31.10
C ARG A 286 6.41 -4.60 32.40
N SER A 287 5.42 -5.23 33.02
CA SER A 287 5.62 -6.07 34.20
C SER A 287 6.45 -7.31 33.87
N ALA A 288 6.10 -8.04 32.80
CA ALA A 288 6.83 -9.23 32.36
C ALA A 288 8.30 -8.91 32.04
N LYS A 289 8.58 -7.77 31.41
CA LYS A 289 9.93 -7.30 31.10
C LYS A 289 10.76 -7.03 32.35
N LEU A 290 10.15 -6.44 33.39
CA LEU A 290 10.84 -6.24 34.67
C LEU A 290 11.25 -7.58 35.30
N LEU A 291 10.35 -8.56 35.33
CA LEU A 291 10.65 -9.90 35.84
C LEU A 291 11.79 -10.57 35.05
N ALA A 292 11.77 -10.45 33.73
CA ALA A 292 12.84 -10.97 32.88
C ALA A 292 14.20 -10.28 33.11
N HIS A 293 14.22 -9.00 33.49
CA HIS A 293 15.45 -8.31 33.88
C HIS A 293 15.93 -8.76 35.26
N MET A 294 15.03 -8.95 36.24
CA MET A 294 15.38 -9.43 37.58
C MET A 294 16.01 -10.84 37.53
N ARG A 295 15.45 -11.75 36.72
CA ARG A 295 16.04 -13.09 36.50
C ARG A 295 17.43 -13.04 35.85
N ARG A 296 17.72 -11.99 35.10
CA ARG A 296 19.01 -11.74 34.44
C ARG A 296 19.82 -10.66 35.16
N SER A 297 19.56 -10.45 36.45
CA SER A 297 20.19 -9.40 37.27
C SER A 297 21.72 -9.43 37.23
N HIS A 298 22.32 -10.61 37.11
CA HIS A 298 23.77 -10.78 36.97
C HIS A 298 24.36 -10.09 35.73
N GLU A 299 23.61 -9.99 34.62
CA GLU A 299 24.00 -9.24 33.41
C GLU A 299 24.16 -7.74 33.71
N PHE A 300 23.53 -7.26 34.78
CA PHE A 300 23.58 -5.88 35.24
C PHE A 300 24.50 -5.69 36.46
N GLY A 301 25.32 -6.69 36.80
CA GLY A 301 26.23 -6.63 37.95
C GLY A 301 25.54 -6.81 39.31
N ILE A 302 24.27 -7.26 39.34
CA ILE A 302 23.52 -7.52 40.57
C ILE A 302 23.57 -9.03 40.86
N ARG A 303 24.04 -9.42 42.04
CA ARG A 303 24.29 -10.84 42.39
C ARG A 303 23.03 -11.71 42.42
N SER A 304 21.91 -11.18 42.94
CA SER A 304 20.62 -11.88 42.95
C SER A 304 19.48 -10.87 43.02
N ALA A 305 18.38 -11.18 42.34
CA ALA A 305 17.10 -10.48 42.44
C ALA A 305 15.96 -11.48 42.18
N GLU A 306 15.35 -11.98 43.26
CA GLU A 306 14.25 -12.96 43.18
C GLU A 306 12.90 -12.25 43.21
N PRO A 307 12.12 -12.29 42.12
CA PRO A 307 10.81 -11.66 42.12
C PRO A 307 9.76 -12.52 42.85
N GLN A 308 9.03 -11.90 43.77
CA GLN A 308 7.79 -12.43 44.33
C GLN A 308 6.63 -11.57 43.86
N PHE A 309 5.58 -12.18 43.31
CA PHE A 309 4.40 -11.48 42.82
C PHE A 309 3.17 -12.38 42.83
N ASP A 310 1.99 -11.78 42.99
CA ASP A 310 0.71 -12.42 42.68
C ASP A 310 0.28 -12.01 41.25
N PHE A 311 -0.15 -12.98 40.44
CA PHE A 311 -0.61 -12.70 39.09
C PHE A 311 -1.87 -11.82 39.08
N ALA A 312 -2.75 -11.97 40.07
CA ALA A 312 -3.94 -11.15 40.23
C ALA A 312 -3.58 -9.67 40.43
N ASP A 313 -2.53 -9.36 41.19
CA ASP A 313 -2.06 -7.98 41.41
C ASP A 313 -1.50 -7.35 40.13
N ILE A 314 -0.82 -8.14 39.29
CA ILE A 314 -0.36 -7.70 37.97
C ILE A 314 -1.55 -7.34 37.08
N MET A 315 -2.59 -8.17 37.09
CA MET A 315 -3.81 -7.93 36.32
C MET A 315 -4.59 -6.72 36.86
N ASP A 316 -4.64 -6.52 38.17
CA ASP A 316 -5.20 -5.31 38.77
C ASP A 316 -4.43 -4.05 38.37
N ARG A 317 -3.10 -4.13 38.27
CA ARG A 317 -2.30 -3.03 37.72
C ARG A 317 -2.67 -2.73 36.28
N VAL A 318 -2.89 -3.74 35.44
CA VAL A 318 -3.37 -3.55 34.06
C VAL A 318 -4.69 -2.79 34.06
N GLN A 319 -5.67 -3.23 34.85
CA GLN A 319 -6.98 -2.56 34.96
C GLN A 319 -6.86 -1.11 35.46
N ARG A 320 -5.99 -0.85 36.44
CA ARG A 320 -5.70 0.53 36.92
C ARG A 320 -5.12 1.42 35.82
N VAL A 321 -4.25 0.89 34.95
CA VAL A 321 -3.69 1.65 33.83
C VAL A 321 -4.77 1.99 32.80
N ILE A 322 -5.66 1.05 32.47
CA ILE A 322 -6.81 1.31 31.59
C ILE A 322 -7.69 2.41 32.20
N ALA A 323 -8.07 2.27 33.48
CA ALA A 323 -8.92 3.23 34.18
C ALA A 323 -8.30 4.63 34.26
N ARG A 324 -6.97 4.73 34.36
CA ARG A 324 -6.26 6.01 34.34
C ARG A 324 -6.32 6.72 32.98
N ILE A 325 -6.34 5.97 31.89
CA ILE A 325 -6.31 6.52 30.52
C ILE A 325 -7.73 6.76 30.00
N ALA A 326 -8.71 5.94 30.39
CA ALA A 326 -10.08 5.98 29.90
C ALA A 326 -10.76 7.36 29.91
N PRO A 327 -10.52 8.26 30.89
CA PRO A 327 -11.09 9.62 30.86
C PRO A 327 -10.68 10.45 29.64
N HIS A 328 -9.57 10.13 28.96
CA HIS A 328 -9.16 10.83 27.74
C HIS A 328 -9.98 10.42 26.49
N ASP A 329 -10.61 9.26 26.54
CA ASP A 329 -11.45 8.73 25.46
C ASP A 329 -12.95 8.77 25.82
N SER A 330 -13.31 9.32 26.99
CA SER A 330 -14.67 9.21 27.52
C SER A 330 -15.71 10.06 26.79
N VAL A 331 -16.99 9.74 27.03
CA VAL A 331 -18.13 10.53 26.53
C VAL A 331 -18.05 11.97 27.00
N GLU A 332 -17.69 12.21 28.27
CA GLU A 332 -17.58 13.56 28.84
C GLU A 332 -16.51 14.37 28.12
N ARG A 333 -15.34 13.76 27.84
CA ARG A 333 -14.27 14.41 27.10
C ARG A 333 -14.73 14.81 25.70
N TYR A 334 -15.35 13.91 24.94
CA TYR A 334 -15.80 14.21 23.58
C TYR A 334 -16.97 15.19 23.54
N THR A 335 -17.87 15.11 24.51
CA THR A 335 -18.96 16.08 24.69
C THR A 335 -18.44 17.49 24.98
N SER A 336 -17.40 17.62 25.83
CA SER A 336 -16.75 18.92 26.11
C SER A 336 -16.09 19.55 24.88
N LEU A 337 -15.78 18.74 23.87
CA LEU A 337 -15.21 19.17 22.59
C LEU A 337 -16.27 19.48 21.54
N GLY A 338 -17.56 19.35 21.87
CA GLY A 338 -18.68 19.64 20.97
C GLY A 338 -19.16 18.45 20.12
N VAL A 339 -18.74 17.22 20.46
CA VAL A 339 -19.23 16.00 19.80
C VAL A 339 -20.42 15.44 20.58
N GLU A 340 -21.55 15.18 19.90
CA GLU A 340 -22.65 14.43 20.49
C GLU A 340 -22.28 12.93 20.50
N CYS A 341 -22.11 12.34 21.68
CA CYS A 341 -21.87 10.91 21.81
C CYS A 341 -23.20 10.19 22.07
N ILE A 342 -23.46 9.11 21.33
CA ILE A 342 -24.67 8.29 21.48
C ILE A 342 -24.26 6.85 21.71
N GLU A 343 -24.72 6.27 22.81
CA GLU A 343 -24.61 4.84 23.05
C GLU A 343 -25.71 4.09 22.28
N GLY A 344 -25.33 3.25 21.33
CA GLY A 344 -26.28 2.49 20.52
C GLY A 344 -25.69 1.85 19.28
N GLU A 345 -26.49 1.00 18.64
CA GLU A 345 -26.12 0.32 17.38
C GLU A 345 -26.52 1.17 16.18
N ALA A 346 -25.57 1.44 15.29
CA ALA A 346 -25.83 2.20 14.06
C ALA A 346 -25.98 1.28 12.85
N SER A 347 -26.94 1.59 11.98
CA SER A 347 -27.07 1.02 10.64
C SER A 347 -27.27 2.12 9.60
N ILE A 348 -26.58 2.02 8.46
CA ILE A 348 -26.68 3.00 7.39
C ILE A 348 -27.89 2.65 6.51
N ARG A 349 -28.88 3.55 6.47
CA ARG A 349 -30.09 3.38 5.65
C ARG A 349 -29.94 3.99 4.26
N SER A 350 -29.12 5.03 4.13
CA SER A 350 -28.77 5.65 2.85
C SER A 350 -27.43 6.38 2.96
N PRO A 351 -26.82 6.86 1.86
CA PRO A 351 -25.60 7.68 1.89
C PRO A 351 -25.71 8.97 2.72
N TYR A 352 -26.91 9.33 3.17
CA TYR A 352 -27.24 10.54 3.91
C TYR A 352 -27.91 10.27 5.25
N CYS A 353 -28.13 9.00 5.64
CA CYS A 353 -29.03 8.64 6.73
C CYS A 353 -28.49 7.46 7.53
N VAL A 354 -28.39 7.65 8.84
CA VAL A 354 -28.00 6.62 9.81
C VAL A 354 -29.15 6.42 10.80
N GLU A 355 -29.55 5.18 10.99
CA GLU A 355 -30.47 4.76 12.05
C GLU A 355 -29.67 4.26 13.24
N ILE A 356 -30.06 4.67 14.43
CA ILE A 356 -29.42 4.37 15.70
C ILE A 356 -30.44 3.71 16.61
N ARG A 357 -30.19 2.46 17.00
CA ARG A 357 -30.97 1.77 18.02
C ARG A 357 -30.29 1.96 19.37
N THR A 358 -30.99 2.58 20.30
CA THR A 358 -30.55 2.78 21.68
C THR A 358 -31.49 2.04 22.63
N GLY A 359 -31.14 1.97 23.92
CA GLY A 359 -32.04 1.43 24.94
C GLY A 359 -33.37 2.20 25.08
N ALA A 360 -33.43 3.45 24.60
CA ALA A 360 -34.62 4.30 24.65
C ALA A 360 -35.49 4.23 23.37
N GLY A 361 -35.05 3.52 22.34
CA GLY A 361 -35.77 3.37 21.08
C GLY A 361 -34.90 3.58 19.85
N VAL A 362 -35.53 3.90 18.72
CA VAL A 362 -34.84 4.10 17.44
C VAL A 362 -34.82 5.59 17.10
N ARG A 363 -33.64 6.11 16.77
CA ARG A 363 -33.41 7.49 16.33
C ARG A 363 -32.78 7.49 14.94
N THR A 364 -33.26 8.35 14.06
CA THR A 364 -32.70 8.51 12.70
C THR A 364 -32.04 9.87 12.57
N LEU A 365 -30.81 9.91 12.02
CA LEU A 365 -30.05 11.13 11.79
C LEU A 365 -29.68 11.28 10.32
N THR A 366 -29.89 12.49 9.80
CA THR A 366 -29.38 12.88 8.48
C THR A 366 -27.98 13.50 8.59
N THR A 367 -27.08 13.14 7.67
CA THR A 367 -25.70 13.62 7.67
C THR A 367 -25.12 13.83 6.28
N ARG A 368 -24.16 14.74 6.16
CA ARG A 368 -23.41 14.97 4.90
C ARG A 368 -22.38 13.89 4.63
N ALA A 369 -21.77 13.34 5.67
CA ALA A 369 -20.77 12.29 5.58
C ALA A 369 -20.87 11.29 6.74
N ILE A 370 -20.45 10.05 6.48
CA ILE A 370 -20.44 8.94 7.42
C ILE A 370 -19.04 8.34 7.44
N VAL A 371 -18.46 8.13 8.62
CA VAL A 371 -17.20 7.41 8.79
C VAL A 371 -17.48 6.09 9.52
N LEU A 372 -17.15 4.98 8.88
CA LEU A 372 -17.16 3.65 9.45
C LEU A 372 -15.82 3.38 10.12
N ALA A 373 -15.81 3.34 11.45
CA ALA A 373 -14.65 3.07 12.30
C ALA A 373 -14.94 1.92 13.28
N THR A 374 -15.57 0.87 12.76
CA THR A 374 -16.14 -0.24 13.55
C THR A 374 -15.11 -1.27 14.05
N GLY A 375 -13.84 -1.09 13.65
CA GLY A 375 -12.73 -1.93 14.07
C GLY A 375 -12.88 -3.41 13.67
N ALA A 376 -12.27 -4.27 14.46
CA ALA A 376 -12.24 -5.71 14.23
C ALA A 376 -12.49 -6.48 15.53
N ARG A 377 -12.74 -7.78 15.40
CA ARG A 377 -12.86 -8.72 16.52
C ARG A 377 -11.94 -9.93 16.32
N PRO A 378 -11.57 -10.66 17.39
CA PRO A 378 -10.79 -11.89 17.28
C PRO A 378 -11.46 -12.90 16.34
N LEU A 379 -10.67 -13.55 15.49
CA LEU A 379 -11.13 -14.67 14.68
C LEU A 379 -11.05 -15.96 15.50
N LEU A 380 -12.21 -16.60 15.68
CA LEU A 380 -12.29 -17.97 16.19
C LEU A 380 -12.51 -18.92 15.00
N PRO A 381 -11.50 -19.73 14.61
CA PRO A 381 -11.66 -20.70 13.54
C PRO A 381 -12.57 -21.86 13.99
N PRO A 382 -13.33 -22.47 13.06
CA PRO A 382 -14.22 -23.60 13.37
C PRO A 382 -13.42 -24.89 13.58
N ILE A 383 -12.69 -24.97 14.68
CA ILE A 383 -11.89 -26.14 15.06
C ILE A 383 -12.79 -27.08 15.89
N PRO A 384 -12.91 -28.38 15.52
CA PRO A 384 -13.65 -29.35 16.33
C PRO A 384 -13.24 -29.34 17.81
N GLY A 385 -14.21 -29.29 18.71
CA GLY A 385 -14.01 -29.26 20.16
C GLY A 385 -13.58 -27.90 20.74
N ILE A 386 -13.42 -26.84 19.92
CA ILE A 386 -13.03 -25.52 20.44
C ILE A 386 -14.07 -24.92 21.39
N ASP A 387 -15.35 -25.23 21.19
CA ASP A 387 -16.45 -24.75 22.03
C ASP A 387 -16.51 -25.48 23.39
N GLU A 388 -15.86 -26.63 23.52
CA GLU A 388 -15.76 -27.40 24.76
C GLU A 388 -14.62 -26.91 25.67
N VAL A 389 -13.74 -26.07 25.14
CA VAL A 389 -12.64 -25.46 25.87
C VAL A 389 -12.92 -23.98 26.01
N ASP A 390 -12.75 -23.44 27.22
CA ASP A 390 -12.94 -22.01 27.49
C ASP A 390 -11.82 -21.20 26.79
N CYS A 391 -11.99 -20.98 25.48
CA CYS A 391 -10.96 -20.43 24.62
C CYS A 391 -10.86 -18.92 24.83
N LEU A 392 -9.71 -18.46 25.33
CA LEU A 392 -9.45 -17.05 25.48
C LEU A 392 -9.13 -16.42 24.12
N THR A 393 -9.38 -15.14 24.03
CA THR A 393 -9.01 -14.32 22.89
C THR A 393 -8.24 -13.09 23.36
N SER A 394 -7.74 -12.29 22.43
CA SER A 394 -7.20 -10.96 22.76
C SER A 394 -8.23 -10.06 23.47
N ASP A 395 -9.51 -10.37 23.41
CA ASP A 395 -10.55 -9.55 24.04
C ASP A 395 -10.88 -10.02 25.46
N THR A 396 -10.72 -11.32 25.74
CA THR A 396 -11.14 -11.94 27.02
C THR A 396 -10.00 -12.27 27.96
N ILE A 397 -8.75 -12.38 27.50
CA ILE A 397 -7.59 -12.75 28.35
C ILE A 397 -7.39 -11.84 29.56
N TRP A 398 -7.87 -10.60 29.49
CA TRP A 398 -7.67 -9.58 30.53
C TRP A 398 -8.46 -9.82 31.82
N THR A 399 -9.36 -10.82 31.84
CA THR A 399 -10.15 -11.21 33.01
C THR A 399 -9.48 -12.29 33.86
N LEU A 400 -8.40 -12.90 33.37
CA LEU A 400 -7.68 -13.93 34.11
C LEU A 400 -7.18 -13.41 35.46
N ARG A 401 -7.41 -14.18 36.51
CA ARG A 401 -6.90 -13.90 37.87
C ARG A 401 -5.85 -14.90 38.33
N LYS A 402 -5.80 -16.08 37.72
CA LYS A 402 -4.82 -17.12 38.01
C LYS A 402 -3.92 -17.32 36.79
N LEU A 403 -2.62 -17.45 37.02
CA LEU A 403 -1.67 -17.82 35.97
C LEU A 403 -1.89 -19.30 35.62
N PRO A 404 -2.21 -19.66 34.37
CA PRO A 404 -2.29 -21.06 33.97
C PRO A 404 -0.90 -21.72 34.03
N GLU A 405 -0.81 -22.96 34.53
CA GLU A 405 0.46 -23.68 34.55
C GLU A 405 0.90 -24.06 33.14
N ARG A 406 -0.04 -24.44 32.28
CA ARG A 406 0.17 -24.77 30.86
C ARG A 406 -0.76 -23.92 29.99
N LEU A 407 -0.17 -23.04 29.20
CA LEU A 407 -0.87 -22.17 28.26
C LEU A 407 -0.51 -22.55 26.83
N VAL A 408 -1.52 -22.87 26.03
CA VAL A 408 -1.38 -22.95 24.58
C VAL A 408 -1.77 -21.61 23.96
N VAL A 409 -0.93 -21.09 23.06
CA VAL A 409 -1.22 -19.91 22.24
C VAL A 409 -1.31 -20.34 20.79
N LEU A 410 -2.47 -20.13 20.16
CA LEU A 410 -2.69 -20.38 18.75
C LEU A 410 -2.43 -19.12 17.93
N GLY A 411 -1.53 -19.19 16.97
CA GLY A 411 -1.16 -18.09 16.08
C GLY A 411 0.14 -17.40 16.51
N GLY A 412 1.14 -17.48 15.64
CA GLY A 412 2.46 -16.85 15.71
C GLY A 412 2.51 -15.44 15.14
N GLY A 413 1.38 -14.75 15.08
CA GLY A 413 1.31 -13.31 14.78
C GLY A 413 1.77 -12.44 15.95
N PRO A 414 1.79 -11.11 15.79
CA PRO A 414 2.28 -10.19 16.83
C PRO A 414 1.59 -10.36 18.19
N ILE A 415 0.26 -10.49 18.21
CA ILE A 415 -0.53 -10.67 19.45
C ILE A 415 -0.13 -11.96 20.18
N GLY A 416 -0.06 -13.08 19.44
CA GLY A 416 0.31 -14.37 20.01
C GLY A 416 1.74 -14.36 20.54
N CYS A 417 2.68 -13.73 19.81
CA CYS A 417 4.07 -13.58 20.24
C CYS A 417 4.21 -12.71 21.52
N GLU A 418 3.55 -11.55 21.57
CA GLU A 418 3.54 -10.67 22.75
C GLU A 418 3.04 -11.41 24.00
N LEU A 419 1.90 -12.11 23.88
CA LEU A 419 1.26 -12.79 25.00
C LEU A 419 1.99 -14.07 25.39
N ALA A 420 2.49 -14.86 24.43
CA ALA A 420 3.29 -16.04 24.71
C ALA A 420 4.53 -15.71 25.56
N GLN A 421 5.28 -14.67 25.17
CA GLN A 421 6.45 -14.24 25.94
C GLN A 421 6.06 -13.68 27.31
N CYS A 422 4.97 -12.90 27.41
CA CYS A 422 4.51 -12.38 28.69
C CYS A 422 4.20 -13.49 29.69
N PHE A 423 3.36 -14.44 29.30
CA PHE A 423 2.96 -15.54 30.18
C PHE A 423 4.14 -16.46 30.52
N GLY A 424 5.05 -16.73 29.57
CA GLY A 424 6.30 -17.45 29.85
C GLY A 424 7.17 -16.71 30.87
N ARG A 425 7.28 -15.39 30.77
CA ARG A 425 8.00 -14.57 31.76
C ARG A 425 7.30 -14.50 33.12
N PHE A 426 5.99 -14.68 33.21
CA PHE A 426 5.31 -14.89 34.50
C PHE A 426 5.51 -16.31 35.04
N GLY A 427 5.97 -17.27 34.22
CA GLY A 427 6.29 -18.63 34.66
C GLY A 427 5.33 -19.71 34.16
N ALA A 428 4.37 -19.38 33.29
CA ALA A 428 3.55 -20.39 32.63
C ALA A 428 4.41 -21.21 31.65
N ARG A 429 4.13 -22.51 31.52
CA ARG A 429 4.67 -23.34 30.43
C ARG A 429 3.88 -23.05 29.17
N VAL A 430 4.48 -22.25 28.29
CA VAL A 430 3.82 -21.77 27.07
C VAL A 430 4.20 -22.64 25.87
N THR A 431 3.18 -23.10 25.13
CA THR A 431 3.33 -23.69 23.79
C THR A 431 2.69 -22.78 22.76
N LEU A 432 3.49 -22.19 21.88
CA LEU A 432 3.05 -21.33 20.78
C LEU A 432 2.96 -22.16 19.50
N VAL A 433 1.74 -22.32 18.98
CA VAL A 433 1.43 -23.14 17.80
C VAL A 433 1.12 -22.24 16.61
N GLU A 434 1.87 -22.37 15.53
CA GLU A 434 1.68 -21.65 14.27
C GLU A 434 1.60 -22.64 13.10
N MET A 435 0.59 -22.44 12.24
CA MET A 435 0.38 -23.27 11.06
C MET A 435 1.38 -22.95 9.94
N ALA A 436 1.79 -21.68 9.82
CA ALA A 436 2.78 -21.25 8.87
C ALA A 436 4.19 -21.80 9.21
N PRO A 437 5.12 -21.84 8.23
CA PRO A 437 6.46 -22.37 8.46
C PRO A 437 7.31 -21.58 9.46
N ARG A 438 6.95 -20.32 9.76
CA ARG A 438 7.66 -19.44 10.68
C ARG A 438 6.69 -18.49 11.39
N LEU A 439 7.10 -17.99 12.55
CA LEU A 439 6.42 -16.91 13.24
C LEU A 439 6.52 -15.61 12.42
N LEU A 440 5.63 -14.65 12.68
CA LEU A 440 5.70 -13.29 12.13
C LEU A 440 5.93 -13.26 10.60
N MET A 441 5.14 -14.03 9.85
CA MET A 441 5.26 -14.22 8.39
C MET A 441 5.36 -12.95 7.53
N ARG A 442 4.93 -11.80 8.07
CA ARG A 442 4.97 -10.50 7.39
C ARG A 442 6.28 -9.74 7.59
N GLU A 443 7.09 -10.14 8.57
CA GLU A 443 8.38 -9.53 8.89
C GLU A 443 9.51 -10.24 8.13
N ASP A 444 10.68 -9.61 8.09
CA ASP A 444 11.89 -10.18 7.49
C ASP A 444 12.23 -11.54 8.12
N PRO A 445 12.64 -12.55 7.31
CA PRO A 445 12.97 -13.88 7.80
C PRO A 445 14.01 -13.89 8.93
N GLU A 446 15.07 -13.07 8.82
CA GLU A 446 16.14 -13.02 9.82
C GLU A 446 15.63 -12.47 11.16
N VAL A 447 14.72 -11.49 11.13
CA VAL A 447 14.11 -10.91 12.34
C VAL A 447 13.18 -11.93 12.99
N ALA A 448 12.38 -12.64 12.20
CA ALA A 448 11.46 -13.66 12.71
C ALA A 448 12.21 -14.82 13.39
N GLU A 449 13.32 -15.28 12.81
CA GLU A 449 14.12 -16.36 13.41
C GLU A 449 14.79 -15.90 14.71
N LEU A 450 15.35 -14.69 14.76
CA LEU A 450 15.93 -14.13 15.98
C LEU A 450 14.92 -14.10 17.14
N ILE A 451 13.67 -13.75 16.85
CA ILE A 451 12.58 -13.78 17.83
C ILE A 451 12.26 -15.21 18.25
N ALA A 452 12.19 -16.16 17.31
CA ALA A 452 11.92 -17.57 17.62
C ALA A 452 13.04 -18.19 18.48
N GLU A 453 14.31 -17.94 18.17
CA GLU A 453 15.47 -18.33 18.98
C GLU A 453 15.36 -17.75 20.39
N ARG A 454 15.00 -16.46 20.50
CA ARG A 454 14.83 -15.83 21.81
C ARG A 454 13.70 -16.44 22.62
N PHE A 455 12.59 -16.82 21.98
CA PHE A 455 11.48 -17.52 22.64
C PHE A 455 11.89 -18.89 23.16
N ARG A 456 12.59 -19.69 22.34
CA ARG A 456 13.13 -21.00 22.78
C ARG A 456 14.10 -20.84 23.95
N ALA A 457 15.00 -19.85 23.89
CA ALA A 457 15.94 -19.54 24.99
C ALA A 457 15.25 -19.07 26.28
N GLU A 458 14.06 -18.45 26.18
CA GLU A 458 13.23 -18.06 27.32
C GLU A 458 12.25 -19.17 27.77
N GLY A 459 12.35 -20.39 27.21
CA GLY A 459 11.57 -21.56 27.62
C GLY A 459 10.18 -21.68 26.99
N VAL A 460 9.87 -20.88 25.96
CA VAL A 460 8.64 -21.04 25.18
C VAL A 460 8.83 -22.17 24.18
N CYS A 461 7.91 -23.14 24.18
CA CYS A 461 7.88 -24.18 23.15
C CYS A 461 7.26 -23.61 21.87
N VAL A 462 8.06 -23.47 20.82
CA VAL A 462 7.62 -22.90 19.53
C VAL A 462 7.40 -24.03 18.53
N LEU A 463 6.15 -24.22 18.12
CA LEU A 463 5.72 -25.23 17.15
C LEU A 463 5.23 -24.55 15.87
N ALA A 464 6.15 -24.29 14.94
CA ALA A 464 5.85 -23.77 13.61
C ALA A 464 5.55 -24.92 12.63
N ALA A 465 4.83 -24.66 11.55
CA ALA A 465 4.32 -25.67 10.62
C ALA A 465 3.44 -26.75 11.30
N HIS A 466 2.70 -26.38 12.35
CA HIS A 466 1.78 -27.26 13.07
C HIS A 466 0.34 -26.84 12.84
N LYS A 467 -0.45 -27.69 12.17
CA LYS A 467 -1.85 -27.41 11.87
C LYS A 467 -2.76 -27.99 12.95
N VAL A 468 -3.50 -27.15 13.66
CA VAL A 468 -4.49 -27.62 14.63
C VAL A 468 -5.61 -28.42 13.93
N LYS A 469 -5.94 -29.59 14.49
CA LYS A 469 -6.98 -30.49 13.98
C LYS A 469 -8.22 -30.51 14.86
N ARG A 470 -8.05 -30.65 16.17
CA ARG A 470 -9.14 -30.75 17.14
C ARG A 470 -8.67 -30.46 18.57
N PHE A 471 -9.61 -30.08 19.40
CA PHE A 471 -9.52 -30.14 20.85
C PHE A 471 -10.23 -31.40 21.35
N ALA A 472 -9.80 -31.91 22.51
CA ALA A 472 -10.46 -33.01 23.19
C ALA A 472 -10.34 -32.87 24.71
N LEU A 473 -11.31 -33.42 25.43
CA LEU A 473 -11.24 -33.64 26.87
C LEU A 473 -11.12 -35.14 27.14
N GLU A 474 -9.94 -35.57 27.58
CA GLU A 474 -9.60 -36.98 27.77
C GLU A 474 -9.23 -37.21 29.23
N HIS A 475 -9.98 -38.06 29.94
CA HIS A 475 -9.73 -38.39 31.35
C HIS A 475 -9.59 -37.14 32.26
N GLY A 476 -10.34 -36.07 31.95
CA GLY A 476 -10.30 -34.81 32.69
C GLY A 476 -9.16 -33.87 32.30
N VAL A 477 -8.31 -34.24 31.33
CA VAL A 477 -7.21 -33.42 30.81
C VAL A 477 -7.59 -32.85 29.44
N ARG A 478 -7.43 -31.53 29.27
CA ARG A 478 -7.63 -30.88 27.97
C ARG A 478 -6.41 -31.11 27.08
N ALA A 479 -6.64 -31.55 25.85
CA ALA A 479 -5.61 -31.83 24.88
C ALA A 479 -5.91 -31.15 23.54
N LEU A 480 -4.85 -30.65 22.90
CA LEU A 480 -4.83 -30.13 21.55
C LEU A 480 -4.10 -31.13 20.65
N TYR A 481 -4.72 -31.44 19.51
CA TYR A 481 -4.12 -32.30 18.49
C TYR A 481 -3.74 -31.47 17.26
N CYS A 482 -2.47 -31.57 16.88
CA CYS A 482 -1.89 -30.89 15.72
C CYS A 482 -1.35 -31.89 14.71
N GLU A 483 -1.43 -31.56 13.42
CA GLU A 483 -0.78 -32.29 12.35
C GLU A 483 0.55 -31.61 12.01
N HIS A 484 1.63 -32.39 11.97
CA HIS A 484 2.98 -31.96 11.58
C HIS A 484 3.70 -33.10 10.88
N ASP A 485 4.28 -32.85 9.70
CA ASP A 485 4.98 -33.85 8.86
C ASP A 485 4.23 -35.18 8.66
N GLY A 486 2.90 -35.11 8.54
CA GLY A 486 2.02 -36.27 8.36
C GLY A 486 1.74 -37.08 9.64
N GLY A 487 2.32 -36.69 10.78
CA GLY A 487 2.04 -37.24 12.10
C GLY A 487 1.10 -36.36 12.93
N GLU A 488 0.53 -36.94 13.99
CA GLU A 488 -0.29 -36.23 14.96
C GLU A 488 0.52 -35.95 16.25
N VAL A 489 0.55 -34.69 16.67
CA VAL A 489 1.22 -34.20 17.88
C VAL A 489 0.16 -33.84 18.91
N ARG A 490 0.25 -34.43 20.10
CA ARG A 490 -0.66 -34.17 21.23
C ARG A 490 -0.02 -33.21 22.22
N ILE A 491 -0.74 -32.15 22.58
CA ILE A 491 -0.28 -31.11 23.51
C ILE A 491 -1.32 -30.96 24.63
N GLU A 492 -0.92 -31.20 25.87
CA GLU A 492 -1.81 -30.97 27.02
C GLU A 492 -1.74 -29.53 27.51
N PHE A 493 -2.87 -29.00 27.96
CA PHE A 493 -2.95 -27.61 28.42
C PHE A 493 -4.03 -27.43 29.48
N ASP A 494 -3.95 -26.30 30.20
CA ASP A 494 -4.99 -25.91 31.16
C ASP A 494 -5.88 -24.81 30.55
N GLN A 495 -5.24 -23.86 29.86
CA GLN A 495 -5.91 -22.79 29.12
C GLN A 495 -5.36 -22.65 27.70
N VAL A 496 -6.22 -22.19 26.78
CA VAL A 496 -5.85 -21.86 25.40
C VAL A 496 -6.19 -20.40 25.09
N LEU A 497 -5.31 -19.73 24.37
CA LEU A 497 -5.50 -18.41 23.79
C LEU A 497 -5.50 -18.51 22.26
N CYS A 498 -6.60 -18.11 21.61
CA CYS A 498 -6.68 -17.98 20.17
C CYS A 498 -6.30 -16.56 19.72
N ALA A 499 -5.16 -16.47 19.00
CA ALA A 499 -4.60 -15.24 18.44
C ALA A 499 -4.26 -15.40 16.93
N VAL A 500 -5.06 -16.19 16.21
CA VAL A 500 -4.82 -16.54 14.79
C VAL A 500 -5.16 -15.42 13.79
N GLY A 501 -5.73 -14.31 14.27
CA GLY A 501 -6.09 -13.17 13.44
C GLY A 501 -7.29 -12.41 13.98
N ARG A 502 -7.68 -11.36 13.24
CA ARG A 502 -8.85 -10.53 13.52
C ARG A 502 -9.66 -10.36 12.25
N VAL A 503 -10.97 -10.23 12.38
CA VAL A 503 -11.92 -10.02 11.29
C VAL A 503 -12.64 -8.68 11.50
N ALA A 504 -12.78 -7.89 10.43
CA ALA A 504 -13.43 -6.59 10.52
C ALA A 504 -14.91 -6.71 10.89
N ASN A 505 -15.42 -5.72 11.61
CA ASN A 505 -16.83 -5.67 12.01
C ASN A 505 -17.67 -4.98 10.93
N THR A 506 -18.12 -5.75 9.93
CA THR A 506 -18.89 -5.23 8.78
C THR A 506 -20.36 -5.64 8.77
N GLN A 507 -20.78 -6.49 9.71
CA GLN A 507 -22.14 -7.02 9.81
C GLN A 507 -23.11 -5.98 10.36
N ASP A 508 -24.38 -6.07 9.95
CA ASP A 508 -25.51 -5.27 10.42
C ASP A 508 -25.39 -3.74 10.25
N LEU A 509 -24.42 -3.28 9.45
CA LEU A 509 -24.17 -1.86 9.17
C LEU A 509 -24.97 -1.30 7.98
N GLY A 510 -25.72 -2.13 7.25
CA GLY A 510 -26.45 -1.70 6.05
C GLY A 510 -25.62 -1.69 4.75
N LEU A 511 -24.39 -2.22 4.76
CA LEU A 511 -23.47 -2.16 3.61
C LEU A 511 -24.01 -2.88 2.37
N GLU A 512 -24.59 -4.07 2.56
CA GLU A 512 -25.13 -4.90 1.49
C GLU A 512 -26.30 -4.21 0.77
N GLN A 513 -27.22 -3.62 1.53
CA GLN A 513 -28.36 -2.87 1.00
C GLN A 513 -27.92 -1.63 0.22
N LEU A 514 -26.76 -1.08 0.56
CA LEU A 514 -26.13 0.05 -0.14
C LEU A 514 -25.18 -0.41 -1.25
N GLY A 515 -25.09 -1.72 -1.50
CA GLY A 515 -24.19 -2.37 -2.45
C GLY A 515 -22.71 -2.03 -2.25
N ILE A 516 -22.30 -1.65 -1.03
CA ILE A 516 -20.91 -1.36 -0.70
C ILE A 516 -20.17 -2.70 -0.60
N PRO A 517 -19.19 -2.96 -1.48
CA PRO A 517 -18.52 -4.25 -1.49
C PRO A 517 -17.65 -4.44 -0.26
N VAL A 518 -17.59 -5.69 0.18
CA VAL A 518 -16.69 -6.17 1.22
C VAL A 518 -15.70 -7.12 0.54
N SER A 519 -14.41 -6.88 0.77
CA SER A 519 -13.32 -7.61 0.13
C SER A 519 -13.31 -9.10 0.52
N ALA A 520 -12.51 -9.90 -0.17
CA ALA A 520 -12.26 -11.30 0.21
C ALA A 520 -11.72 -11.43 1.66
N ALA A 521 -10.98 -10.42 2.14
CA ALA A 521 -10.47 -10.33 3.51
C ALA A 521 -11.52 -9.84 4.52
N LYS A 522 -12.79 -9.73 4.11
CA LYS A 522 -13.93 -9.28 4.92
C LYS A 522 -13.84 -7.82 5.41
N SER A 523 -13.03 -6.98 4.76
CA SER A 523 -12.94 -5.53 5.02
C SER A 523 -13.79 -4.71 4.06
N VAL A 524 -14.20 -3.50 4.46
CA VAL A 524 -14.89 -2.56 3.57
C VAL A 524 -13.93 -2.11 2.47
N GLU A 525 -14.33 -2.18 1.20
CA GLU A 525 -13.51 -1.68 0.11
C GLU A 525 -13.56 -0.15 0.03
N VAL A 526 -12.38 0.46 -0.08
CA VAL A 526 -12.21 1.91 -0.16
C VAL A 526 -11.16 2.30 -1.21
N ASP A 527 -11.25 3.54 -1.69
CA ASP A 527 -10.19 4.17 -2.49
C ASP A 527 -9.05 4.73 -1.62
N ASP A 528 -8.05 5.35 -2.25
CA ASP A 528 -6.90 5.97 -1.56
C ASP A 528 -7.29 7.09 -0.58
N TYR A 529 -8.48 7.66 -0.72
CA TYR A 529 -9.02 8.69 0.15
C TYR A 529 -9.94 8.08 1.22
N LEU A 530 -9.90 6.75 1.38
CA LEU A 530 -10.72 5.99 2.32
C LEU A 530 -12.22 6.10 2.04
N ARG A 531 -12.62 6.45 0.80
CA ARG A 531 -14.02 6.53 0.38
C ARG A 531 -14.48 5.19 -0.14
N THR A 532 -15.69 4.80 0.24
CA THR A 532 -16.39 3.69 -0.40
C THR A 532 -16.86 4.07 -1.81
N ARG A 533 -17.52 3.15 -2.52
CA ARG A 533 -18.21 3.47 -3.79
C ARG A 533 -19.22 4.62 -3.68
N LEU A 534 -19.72 4.89 -2.46
CA LEU A 534 -20.59 6.01 -2.16
C LEU A 534 -19.73 7.14 -1.57
N PRO A 535 -19.60 8.29 -2.24
CA PRO A 535 -18.59 9.31 -1.91
C PRO A 535 -18.85 10.05 -0.58
N THR A 536 -20.00 9.80 0.05
CA THR A 536 -20.35 10.34 1.38
C THR A 536 -20.02 9.37 2.51
N ILE A 537 -19.66 8.13 2.21
CA ILE A 537 -19.35 7.08 3.19
C ILE A 537 -17.87 6.72 3.07
N TYR A 538 -17.18 6.83 4.20
CA TYR A 538 -15.76 6.55 4.37
C TYR A 538 -15.60 5.36 5.32
N ALA A 539 -14.49 4.65 5.23
CA ALA A 539 -14.14 3.60 6.20
C ALA A 539 -12.65 3.67 6.58
N CYS A 540 -12.36 3.58 7.87
CA CYS A 540 -11.00 3.63 8.40
C CYS A 540 -10.86 2.69 9.61
N GLY A 541 -9.65 2.22 9.89
CA GLY A 541 -9.38 1.27 10.98
C GLY A 541 -7.96 0.77 11.01
#